data_AF-A0A832NIM1-F1
#
_entry.id   AF-A0A832NIM1-F1
#
_cell.length_a   1.000
_cell.length_b   1.000
_cell.length_c   1.000
_cell.angle_alpha   90.00
_cell.angle_beta   90.00
_cell.angle_gamma   90.00
#
_symmetry.space_group_name_H-M   'P 1'
#
loop_
_entity.id
_entity.type
_entity.pdbx_description
1 polymer ?
#
loop_
_entity_poly.entity_id
_entity_poly.type
_entity_poly.pdbx_seq_one_letter_code
_entity_poly.pdbx_strand_id
1 'polypeptide(L)' 'MVGPRIRDYFLSYGLVKVMVDELLAYYFKDAGYADVEVYKTPLGHRVVVYAEHPGRLIG' A
#
# COMPACT_ATOMS: atom_id res chain seq x y z
N MET A 1 12.29 8.10 24.62
CA MET A 1 12.80 8.31 23.24
C MET A 1 12.70 6.97 22.51
N VAL A 2 12.06 6.96 21.34
CA VAL A 2 11.98 5.77 20.47
C VAL A 2 13.38 5.47 19.94
N GLY A 3 13.88 4.24 20.12
CA GLY A 3 15.24 3.87 19.73
C GLY A 3 15.47 3.99 18.21
N PRO A 4 16.72 4.22 17.74
CA PRO A 4 17.03 4.47 16.32
C PRO A 4 16.43 3.44 15.35
N ARG A 5 16.49 2.15 15.72
CA ARG A 5 15.98 1.03 14.93
C ARG A 5 14.47 1.08 14.68
N ILE A 6 13.70 1.58 15.63
CA ILE A 6 12.24 1.68 15.49
C ILE A 6 11.90 2.78 14.48
N ARG A 7 12.65 3.89 14.50
CA ARG A 7 12.48 4.98 13.53
C ARG A 7 12.78 4.52 12.11
N ASP A 8 13.88 3.81 11.91
CA ASP A 8 14.28 3.31 10.59
C ASP A 8 13.27 2.28 10.04
N TYR A 9 12.69 1.48 10.93
CA TYR A 9 11.62 0.56 10.55
C TYR A 9 10.38 1.30 10.03
N PHE A 10 9.89 2.32 10.75
CA PHE A 10 8.73 3.09 10.29
C PHE A 10 9.00 3.89 9.02
N LEU A 11 10.20 4.43 8.87
CA LEU A 11 10.61 5.14 7.64
C LEU A 11 10.64 4.20 6.43
N SER A 12 11.27 3.03 6.57
CA SER A 12 11.34 2.06 5.47
C SER A 12 9.97 1.50 5.12
N TYR A 13 9.12 1.22 6.12
CA TYR A 13 7.75 0.79 5.89
C TYR A 13 6.89 1.87 5.21
N GLY A 14 7.01 3.13 5.64
CA GLY A 14 6.32 4.26 5.01
C GLY A 14 6.73 4.48 3.56
N LEU A 15 8.04 4.40 3.27
CA LEU A 15 8.57 4.46 1.90
C LEU A 15 7.94 3.38 1.01
N VAL A 16 7.89 2.13 1.49
CA VAL A 16 7.27 1.03 0.74
C VAL A 16 5.78 1.27 0.51
N LYS A 17 5.04 1.77 1.52
CA LYS A 17 3.61 2.09 1.33
C LYS A 17 3.41 3.12 0.23
N VAL A 18 4.16 4.23 0.27
CA VAL A 18 4.04 5.32 -0.73
C VAL A 18 4.40 4.82 -2.13
N MET A 19 5.46 4.03 -2.27
CA MET A 19 5.83 3.46 -3.57
C MET A 19 4.72 2.58 -4.16
N VAL A 20 4.06 1.76 -3.34
CA VAL A 20 2.95 0.89 -3.81
C VAL A 20 1.73 1.74 -4.16
N ASP A 21 1.42 2.75 -3.36
CA ASP A 21 0.32 3.69 -3.58
C ASP A 21 0.46 4.43 -4.92
N GLU A 22 1.62 5.05 -5.17
CA GLU A 22 1.89 5.76 -6.43
C GLU A 22 1.83 4.83 -7.64
N LEU A 23 2.35 3.61 -7.50
CA LEU A 23 2.31 2.62 -8.57
C LEU A 23 0.87 2.23 -8.92
N LEU A 24 0.04 1.91 -7.93
CA LEU A 24 -1.36 1.54 -8.15
C LEU A 24 -2.18 2.73 -8.68
N ALA A 25 -1.94 3.93 -8.18
CA ALA A 25 -2.59 5.14 -8.67
C ALA A 25 -2.25 5.41 -10.15
N TYR A 26 -1.01 5.15 -10.56
CA TYR A 26 -0.60 5.28 -11.95
C TYR A 26 -1.29 4.26 -12.86
N TYR A 27 -1.30 2.97 -12.48
CA TYR A 27 -1.89 1.91 -13.31
C TYR A 27 -3.41 1.93 -13.36
N PHE A 28 -4.07 2.27 -12.25
CA PHE A 28 -5.51 2.12 -12.08
C PHE A 28 -6.26 3.46 -12.01
N LYS A 29 -5.65 4.52 -12.55
CA LYS A 29 -6.25 5.85 -12.67
C LYS A 29 -7.65 5.80 -13.28
N ASP A 30 -7.84 5.00 -14.33
CA ASP A 30 -9.12 4.91 -15.06
C ASP A 30 -10.12 3.92 -14.42
N ALA A 31 -9.65 3.11 -13.47
CA ALA A 31 -10.46 2.14 -12.73
C ALA A 31 -10.99 2.70 -11.39
N GLY A 32 -10.69 3.97 -11.07
CA GLY A 32 -11.15 4.62 -9.86
C GLY A 32 -10.42 4.14 -8.61
N TYR A 33 -9.10 3.92 -8.69
CA TYR A 33 -8.27 3.64 -7.52
C TYR A 33 -8.35 4.78 -6.49
N ALA A 34 -8.45 4.43 -5.21
CA ALA A 34 -8.60 5.38 -4.11
C ALA A 34 -7.44 5.34 -3.09
N ASP A 35 -7.12 4.16 -2.53
CA ASP A 35 -6.05 4.00 -1.52
C ASP A 35 -5.61 2.52 -1.45
N VAL A 36 -4.48 2.29 -0.79
CA VAL A 36 -3.96 0.96 -0.46
C VAL A 36 -3.49 0.87 1.00
N GLU A 37 -3.87 -0.23 1.64
CA GLU A 37 -3.40 -0.60 2.97
C GLU A 37 -2.57 -1.90 2.91
N VAL A 38 -1.38 -1.87 3.51
CA VAL A 38 -0.45 -3.00 3.50
C VAL A 38 -0.26 -3.53 4.91
N TYR A 39 -0.87 -4.66 5.23
CA TYR A 39 -0.77 -5.30 6.54
C TYR A 39 0.29 -6.39 6.54
N LYS A 40 1.17 -6.38 7.55
CA LYS A 40 2.04 -7.53 7.82
C LYS A 40 1.24 -8.58 8.60
N THR A 41 1.04 -9.74 7.99
CA THR A 41 0.42 -10.90 8.61
C THR A 41 1.49 -11.90 9.04
N PRO A 42 1.19 -12.86 9.94
CA PRO A 42 2.18 -13.87 10.33
C PRO A 42 2.71 -14.72 9.18
N LEU A 43 1.90 -14.91 8.12
CA LEU A 43 2.26 -15.71 6.95
C LEU A 43 2.85 -14.87 5.80
N GLY A 44 2.75 -13.54 5.85
CA GLY A 44 3.24 -12.69 4.76
C GLY A 44 2.68 -11.27 4.80
N HIS A 45 2.23 -10.78 3.66
CA HIS A 45 1.65 -9.44 3.52
C HIS A 45 0.25 -9.53 2.93
N ARG A 46 -0.68 -8.79 3.51
CA ARG A 46 -2.01 -8.58 2.94
C ARG A 46 -2.09 -7.15 2.42
N VAL A 47 -2.41 -7.01 1.14
CA VAL A 47 -2.62 -5.72 0.49
C VAL A 47 -4.12 -5.57 0.25
N VAL A 48 -4.72 -4.53 0.81
CA VAL A 48 -6.13 -4.18 0.62
C VAL A 48 -6.17 -2.95 -0.28
N VAL A 49 -6.79 -3.10 -1.44
CA VAL A 49 -6.92 -2.03 -2.44
C VAL A 49 -8.35 -1.50 -2.41
N TYR A 50 -8.49 -0.20 -2.24
CA TYR A 50 -9.76 0.50 -2.29
C TYR A 50 -9.93 1.14 -3.67
N ALA A 51 -11.06 0.87 -4.31
CA ALA A 51 -11.38 1.43 -5.62
C ALA A 51 -12.90 1.53 -5.82
N GLU A 52 -13.31 2.49 -6.65
CA GLU A 52 -14.71 2.71 -7.04
C GLU A 52 -15.26 1.55 -7.88
N HIS A 53 -14.42 0.96 -8.73
CA HIS A 53 -14.81 -0.10 -9.66
C HIS A 53 -13.88 -1.31 -9.56
N PRO A 54 -14.00 -2.14 -8.50
CA PRO A 54 -13.10 -3.27 -8.27
C PRO A 54 -13.11 -4.29 -9.42
N GLY A 55 -14.23 -4.43 -10.14
CA GLY A 55 -14.33 -5.30 -11.32
C GLY A 55 -13.40 -4.90 -12.47
N ARG A 56 -13.04 -3.61 -12.61
CA ARG A 56 -12.05 -3.14 -13.60
C ARG A 56 -10.60 -3.36 -13.16
N LEU A 57 -10.39 -3.59 -11.87
CA LEU A 57 -9.08 -3.76 -11.25
C LEU A 57 -8.62 -5.23 -11.24
N ILE A 58 -9.59 -6.15 -11.15
CA ILE A 58 -9.37 -7.61 -11.11
C ILE A 58 -9.40 -8.22 -12.52
N GLY A 59 -10.09 -7.56 -13.46
CA GLY A 59 -10.28 -8.01 -14.84
C GLY A 59 -9.08 -7.83 -15.75
#